data_AF-A0A386CAA4-F1
#
_entry.id   AF-A0A386CAA4-F1
#
_cell.length_a   1.000
_cell.length_b   1.000
_cell.length_c   1.000
_cell.angle_alpha   90.00
_cell.angle_beta   90.00
_cell.angle_gamma   90.00
#
_symmetry.space_group_name_H-M   'P 1'
#
loop_
_entity.id
_entity.type
_entity.pdbx_description
1 polymer ?
#
loop_
_entity_poly.entity_id
_entity_poly.type
_entity_poly.pdbx_seq_one_letter_code
_entity_poly.pdbx_strand_id
1 'polypeptide(L)'
;EEAMAGEAPLESQIITDHLQRVGLGRLAEAARAKAREIFRNDVQDADGWVGQWRRAAHHLVVLTSGPAELKQAEEALAEELNEENLQRLQAILDRIRRESSESGTG
;
A
#
# COMPACT_ATOMS: atom_id res chain seq x y z
N GLU A 1 39.67 -7.96 15.78
CA GLU A 1 38.29 -7.52 15.54
C GLU A 1 38.13 -7.34 14.04
N GLU A 2 36.96 -7.72 13.50
CA GLU A 2 36.53 -7.59 12.09
C GLU A 2 37.19 -8.57 11.09
N ALA A 3 36.50 -9.34 10.24
CA ALA A 3 35.08 -9.48 9.94
C ALA A 3 34.84 -10.93 9.45
N MET A 4 33.86 -11.65 10.01
CA MET A 4 33.45 -12.95 9.47
C MET A 4 32.49 -12.75 8.31
N ALA A 5 32.97 -13.06 7.12
CA ALA A 5 32.19 -13.15 5.90
C ALA A 5 31.15 -14.28 5.98
N GLY A 6 29.90 -13.99 5.62
CA GLY A 6 29.10 -14.93 4.84
C GLY A 6 28.14 -15.89 5.57
N GLU A 7 27.88 -15.76 6.86
CA GLU A 7 26.79 -16.53 7.48
C GLU A 7 25.44 -15.86 7.23
N ALA A 8 24.52 -16.59 6.59
CA ALA A 8 23.13 -16.16 6.45
C ALA A 8 22.57 -15.83 7.85
N PRO A 9 21.74 -14.77 7.99
CA PRO A 9 21.20 -14.37 9.29
C PRO A 9 20.63 -15.58 10.04
N LEU A 10 20.86 -15.68 11.34
CA LEU A 10 20.44 -16.83 12.18
C LEU A 10 18.96 -17.19 11.95
N GLU A 11 18.11 -16.17 11.83
CA GLU A 11 16.69 -16.33 11.50
C GLU A 11 16.46 -17.08 10.18
N SER A 12 17.23 -16.74 9.13
CA SER A 12 17.16 -17.41 7.82
C SER A 12 17.58 -18.88 7.91
N GLN A 13 18.57 -19.19 8.76
CA GLN A 13 19.02 -20.56 8.99
C GLN A 13 17.93 -21.38 9.70
N ILE A 14 17.34 -20.84 10.77
CA ILE A 14 16.27 -21.47 11.55
C ILE A 14 15.05 -21.76 10.65
N ILE A 15 14.63 -20.77 9.86
CA ILE A 15 13.49 -20.90 8.94
C ILE A 15 13.78 -21.97 7.88
N THR A 16 15.01 -22.01 7.34
CA THR A 16 15.38 -22.97 6.31
C THR A 16 15.43 -24.40 6.85
N ASP A 17 16.00 -24.60 8.04
CA ASP A 17 16.00 -25.91 8.71
C ASP A 17 14.58 -26.38 9.03
N HIS A 18 13.71 -25.48 9.54
CA HIS A 18 12.31 -25.80 9.76
C HIS A 18 11.59 -26.23 8.47
N LEU A 19 11.77 -25.48 7.38
CA LEU A 19 11.17 -25.77 6.08
C LEU A 19 11.68 -27.09 5.49
N GLN A 20 12.94 -27.44 5.72
CA GLN A 20 13.48 -28.74 5.33
C GLN A 20 12.84 -29.88 6.12
N ARG A 21 12.70 -29.73 7.44
CA ARG A 21 12.10 -30.75 8.32
C ARG A 21 10.63 -31.03 7.99
N VAL A 22 9.87 -30.03 7.55
CA VAL A 22 8.46 -30.20 7.13
C VAL A 22 8.31 -30.57 5.66
N GLY A 23 9.41 -30.83 4.95
CA GLY A 23 9.40 -31.25 3.53
C GLY A 23 9.13 -30.14 2.51
N LEU A 24 9.09 -28.87 2.95
CA LEU A 24 8.83 -27.70 2.10
C LEU A 24 10.10 -27.03 1.56
N GLY A 25 11.29 -27.54 1.88
CA GLY A 25 12.57 -26.91 1.52
C GLY A 25 12.73 -26.60 0.02
N ARG A 26 12.37 -27.54 -0.88
CA ARG A 26 12.43 -27.30 -2.33
C ARG A 26 11.44 -26.25 -2.81
N LEU A 27 10.23 -26.25 -2.24
CA LEU A 27 9.19 -25.28 -2.58
C LEU A 27 9.58 -23.87 -2.10
N ALA A 28 10.18 -23.78 -0.91
CA ALA A 28 10.70 -22.53 -0.37
C ALA A 28 11.85 -21.96 -1.23
N GLU A 29 12.79 -22.81 -1.67
CA GLU A 29 13.86 -22.38 -2.58
C GLU A 29 13.32 -21.92 -3.94
N ALA A 30 12.35 -22.65 -4.52
CA ALA A 30 11.70 -22.23 -5.76
C ALA A 30 10.94 -20.90 -5.59
N ALA A 31 10.24 -20.70 -4.47
CA ALA A 31 9.55 -19.45 -4.16
C ALA A 31 10.54 -18.29 -3.97
N ARG A 32 11.68 -18.51 -3.31
CA ARG A 32 12.75 -17.51 -3.16
C ARG A 32 13.41 -17.16 -4.49
N ALA A 33 13.67 -18.14 -5.34
CA ALA A 33 14.21 -17.92 -6.68
C ALA A 33 13.24 -17.10 -7.55
N LYS A 34 11.95 -17.47 -7.52
CA LYS A 34 10.89 -16.76 -8.24
C LYS A 34 10.68 -15.34 -7.68
N ALA A 35 10.73 -15.16 -6.37
CA ALA A 35 10.72 -13.84 -5.76
C ALA A 35 11.92 -13.02 -6.25
N ARG A 36 13.15 -13.55 -6.19
CA ARG A 36 14.35 -12.84 -6.70
C ARG A 36 14.29 -12.55 -8.20
N GLU A 37 13.55 -13.31 -8.97
CA GLU A 37 13.29 -13.05 -10.40
C GLU A 37 12.29 -11.91 -10.58
N ILE A 38 11.17 -11.94 -9.85
CA ILE A 38 10.13 -10.89 -9.88
C ILE A 38 10.63 -9.57 -9.30
N PHE A 39 11.43 -9.64 -8.24
CA PHE A 39 12.02 -8.50 -7.53
C PHE A 39 13.42 -8.15 -8.04
N ARG A 40 13.87 -8.73 -9.16
CA ARG A 40 15.12 -8.30 -9.80
C ARG A 40 14.87 -6.92 -10.37
N ASN A 41 15.31 -5.88 -9.66
CA ASN A 41 15.19 -4.49 -10.06
C ASN A 41 15.59 -4.32 -11.53
N ASP A 42 14.64 -3.91 -12.36
CA ASP A 42 15.00 -3.17 -13.57
C ASP A 42 15.59 -1.84 -13.05
N VAL A 43 16.90 -1.66 -13.20
CA VAL A 43 17.65 -0.49 -12.69
C VAL A 43 17.11 0.82 -13.29
N GLN A 44 16.24 0.74 -14.28
CA GLN A 44 15.56 1.87 -14.92
C GLN A 44 14.23 2.27 -14.24
N ASP A 45 13.61 1.42 -13.42
CA ASP A 45 12.33 1.74 -12.78
C ASP A 45 12.58 2.30 -11.37
N ALA A 46 12.66 3.63 -11.27
CA ALA A 46 13.05 4.36 -10.05
C ALA A 46 12.18 4.06 -8.81
N ASP A 47 11.01 3.44 -8.98
CA ASP A 47 10.12 3.06 -7.87
C ASP A 47 9.96 1.53 -7.69
N GLY A 48 10.42 0.73 -8.66
CA GLY A 48 10.12 -0.69 -8.76
C GLY A 48 8.61 -1.01 -8.69
N TRP A 49 8.26 -2.30 -8.85
CA TRP A 49 6.86 -2.71 -8.78
C TRP A 49 6.22 -2.36 -7.43
N VAL A 50 6.96 -2.42 -6.32
CA VAL A 50 6.45 -2.09 -4.98
C VAL A 50 6.05 -0.62 -4.86
N GLY A 51 6.82 0.30 -5.44
CA GLY A 51 6.47 1.72 -5.45
C GLY A 51 5.26 2.01 -6.33
N GLN A 52 5.13 1.30 -7.46
CA GLN A 52 3.91 1.37 -8.28
C GLN A 52 2.67 0.91 -7.51
N TRP A 53 2.76 -0.20 -6.77
CA TRP A 53 1.66 -0.69 -5.93
C TRP A 53 1.34 0.22 -4.76
N ARG A 54 2.35 0.82 -4.13
CA ARG A 54 2.14 1.81 -3.07
C ARG A 54 1.40 3.04 -3.60
N ARG A 55 1.76 3.53 -4.79
CA ARG A 55 1.04 4.64 -5.45
C ARG A 55 -0.38 4.28 -5.83
N ALA A 56 -0.60 3.10 -6.42
CA ALA A 56 -1.93 2.61 -6.77
C ALA A 56 -2.82 2.46 -5.52
N ALA A 57 -2.28 1.90 -4.44
CA ALA A 57 -2.97 1.80 -3.16
C ALA A 57 -3.30 3.17 -2.56
N HIS A 58 -2.36 4.11 -2.60
CA HIS A 58 -2.60 5.48 -2.14
C HIS A 58 -3.70 6.17 -2.95
N HIS A 59 -3.67 6.03 -4.28
CA HIS A 59 -4.70 6.55 -5.17
C HIS A 59 -6.08 5.94 -4.89
N LEU A 60 -6.15 4.63 -4.65
CA LEU A 60 -7.39 3.96 -4.26
C LEU A 60 -7.90 4.45 -2.91
N VAL A 61 -7.02 4.63 -1.92
CA VAL A 61 -7.40 5.20 -0.61
C VAL A 61 -8.00 6.59 -0.80
N VAL A 62 -7.34 7.48 -1.55
CA VAL A 62 -7.85 8.83 -1.86
C VAL A 62 -9.23 8.78 -2.52
N LEU A 63 -9.42 7.90 -3.52
CA LEU A 63 -10.71 7.72 -4.18
C LEU A 63 -11.81 7.18 -3.23
N THR A 64 -11.46 6.35 -2.26
CA THR A 64 -12.42 5.77 -1.30
C THR A 64 -12.69 6.64 -0.07
N SER A 65 -11.77 7.55 0.28
CA SER A 65 -11.92 8.45 1.43
C SER A 65 -12.94 9.55 1.17
N GLY A 66 -13.03 10.07 -0.06
CA GLY A 66 -14.03 11.09 -0.42
C GLY A 66 -15.48 10.66 -0.15
N PRO A 67 -15.93 9.48 -0.62
CA PRO A 67 -17.26 8.96 -0.34
C PRO A 67 -17.54 8.67 1.15
N ALA A 68 -16.54 8.22 1.91
CA ALA A 68 -16.70 7.93 3.34
C ALA A 68 -16.81 9.21 4.18
N GLU A 69 -15.96 10.22 3.90
CA GLU A 69 -16.01 11.53 4.55
C GLU A 69 -17.32 12.28 4.22
N LEU A 70 -17.80 12.16 2.98
CA LEU A 70 -19.09 12.72 2.57
C LEU A 70 -20.25 12.11 3.37
N LYS A 71 -20.30 10.77 3.46
CA LYS A 71 -21.33 10.07 4.23
C LYS A 71 -21.33 10.48 5.71
N GLN A 72 -20.15 10.62 6.31
CA GLN A 72 -20.02 11.05 7.70
C GLN A 72 -20.51 12.50 7.91
N ALA A 73 -20.25 13.39 6.94
CA ALA A 73 -20.73 14.77 7.00
C ALA A 73 -22.26 14.87 6.79
N GLU A 74 -22.84 14.01 5.94
CA GLU A 74 -24.28 13.89 5.78
C GLU A 74 -24.96 13.37 7.07
N GLU A 75 -24.38 12.36 7.70
CA GLU A 75 -24.86 11.81 8.99
C GLU A 75 -24.79 12.88 10.09
N ALA A 76 -23.68 13.63 10.22
CA ALA A 76 -23.56 14.72 11.18
C ALA A 76 -24.58 15.85 10.95
N LEU A 77 -24.86 16.19 9.68
CA LEU A 77 -25.89 17.17 9.32
C LEU A 77 -27.31 16.67 9.63
N ALA A 78 -27.56 15.37 9.46
CA ALA A 78 -28.84 14.75 9.78
C ALA A 78 -29.06 14.64 11.31
N GLU A 79 -27.99 14.46 12.08
CA GLU A 79 -28.01 14.48 13.55
C GLU A 79 -28.20 15.90 14.09
N GLU A 80 -27.51 16.89 13.53
CA GLU A 80 -27.58 18.29 13.96
C GLU A 80 -27.56 19.25 12.77
N LEU A 81 -28.73 19.84 12.47
CA LEU A 81 -28.89 20.80 11.39
C LEU A 81 -28.40 22.19 11.82
N ASN A 82 -27.10 22.40 11.74
CA ASN A 82 -26.44 23.67 12.06
C ASN A 82 -25.55 24.17 10.90
N GLU A 83 -25.17 25.45 10.98
CA GLU A 83 -24.38 26.13 9.95
C GLU A 83 -22.97 25.52 9.80
N GLU A 84 -22.37 25.04 10.88
CA GLU A 84 -21.04 24.42 10.87
C GLU A 84 -21.03 23.11 10.07
N ASN A 85 -22.04 22.26 10.26
CA ASN A 85 -22.21 21.02 9.52
C ASN A 85 -22.53 21.27 8.05
N LEU A 86 -23.31 22.31 7.73
CA LEU A 86 -23.57 22.74 6.36
C LEU A 86 -22.29 23.20 5.65
N GLN A 87 -21.47 24.02 6.31
CA GLN A 87 -20.19 24.50 5.78
C GLN A 87 -19.20 23.34 5.59
N ARG A 88 -19.16 22.39 6.53
CA ARG A 88 -18.33 21.19 6.45
C ARG A 88 -18.72 20.32 5.26
N LEU A 89 -20.01 20.10 5.04
CA LEU A 89 -20.52 19.34 3.88
C LEU A 89 -20.18 20.04 2.55
N GLN A 90 -20.40 21.36 2.46
CA GLN A 90 -20.03 22.13 1.27
C GLN A 90 -18.53 22.07 0.97
N ALA A 91 -17.67 22.19 1.98
CA ALA A 91 -16.22 22.11 1.80
C ALA A 91 -15.77 20.75 1.23
N ILE A 92 -16.40 19.65 1.66
CA ILE A 92 -16.12 18.30 1.16
C ILE A 92 -16.60 18.16 -0.29
N LEU A 93 -17.83 18.61 -0.60
CA LEU A 93 -18.37 18.59 -1.97
C LEU A 93 -17.52 19.39 -2.96
N ASP A 94 -17.06 20.58 -2.56
CA ASP A 94 -16.19 21.43 -3.37
C ASP A 94 -14.82 20.80 -3.59
N ARG A 95 -14.27 20.11 -2.59
CA ARG A 95 -13.00 19.37 -2.70
C ARG A 95 -13.12 18.22 -3.69
N ILE A 96 -14.15 17.38 -3.55
CA ILE A 96 -14.41 16.26 -4.46
C ILE A 96 -14.59 16.74 -5.91
N ARG A 97 -15.29 17.87 -6.10
CA ARG A 97 -15.48 18.46 -7.44
C ARG A 97 -14.16 18.89 -8.08
N ARG A 98 -13.25 19.50 -7.31
CA ARG A 98 -11.91 19.88 -7.80
C ARG A 98 -11.06 18.66 -8.16
N GLU A 99 -10.99 17.69 -7.26
CA GLU A 99 -10.24 16.44 -7.45
C GLU A 99 -10.75 15.62 -8.66
N SER A 100 -12.06 15.63 -8.90
CA SER A 100 -12.69 14.99 -10.07
C SER A 100 -12.35 15.71 -11.39
N SER A 101 -12.08 17.02 -11.33
CA SER A 101 -11.73 17.83 -12.49
C SER A 101 -10.24 17.66 -12.86
N GLU A 102 -9.37 17.56 -11.85
CA GLU A 102 -7.92 17.34 -12.00
C GLU A 102 -7.59 15.93 -12.48
N SER A 103 -8.41 14.94 -12.10
CA SER A 103 -8.28 13.55 -12.58
C SER A 103 -8.70 13.36 -14.05
N GLY A 104 -9.28 14.40 -14.68
CA GLY A 104 -9.78 14.36 -16.06
C GLY A 104 -8.84 14.96 -17.12
N THR A 105 -7.67 15.48 -16.74
CA THR A 105 -6.70 16.06 -17.68
C THR A 105 -5.46 15.18 -17.83
N GLY A 106 -5.41 14.45 -18.96
CA GLY A 106 -4.21 14.19 -19.77
C GLY A 106 -3.08 13.37 -19.16
#